data_AF-A0AAJ6P976-F1
#
_entry.id   AF-A0AAJ6P976-F1
#
_cell.length_a   1.000
_cell.length_b   1.000
_cell.length_c   1.000
_cell.angle_alpha   90.00
_cell.angle_beta   90.00
_cell.angle_gamma   90.00
#
_symmetry.space_group_name_H-M   'P 1'
#
loop_
_entity.id
_entity.type
_entity.pdbx_description
1 polymer ?
#
loop_
_entity_poly.entity_id
_entity_poly.type
_entity_poly.pdbx_seq_one_letter_code
_entity_poly.pdbx_strand_id
1 'polypeptide(L)'
;MDVTQALSAIKQYVMLLFLIQKYPHIRMVPSQEIDAVLHAHTANIHQFEEDCQNLFSACLQHIPDFGIKEEAERLEWQLVFAQTQELFELNFGQGAMGNSPAACCEILLNYT
;
A
#
# COMPACT_ATOMS: atom_id res chain seq x y z
N MET A 1 0.24 18.09 4.92
CA MET A 1 1.07 17.15 5.69
C MET A 1 2.18 17.94 6.35
N ASP A 2 2.34 17.84 7.67
CA ASP A 2 3.52 18.40 8.35
C ASP A 2 4.70 17.41 8.30
N VAL A 3 5.89 17.83 8.76
CA VAL A 3 7.11 17.00 8.69
C VAL A 3 6.98 15.72 9.51
N THR A 4 6.32 15.76 10.67
CA THR A 4 6.14 14.57 11.52
C THR A 4 5.22 13.57 10.85
N GLN A 5 4.12 14.05 10.28
CA GLN A 5 3.18 13.23 9.52
C GLN A 5 3.85 12.62 8.29
N ALA A 6 4.68 13.38 7.57
CA ALA A 6 5.42 12.88 6.41
C ALA A 6 6.42 11.78 6.77
N LEU A 7 7.16 11.93 7.87
CA LEU A 7 8.09 10.92 8.34
C LEU A 7 7.38 9.63 8.75
N SER A 8 6.20 9.74 9.39
CA SER A 8 5.37 8.58 9.72
C SER A 8 4.87 7.87 8.47
N ALA A 9 4.35 8.60 7.49
CA ALA A 9 3.86 8.06 6.23
C ALA A 9 4.96 7.34 5.44
N ILE A 10 6.18 7.90 5.40
CA ILE A 10 7.34 7.27 4.76
C ILE A 10 7.70 5.96 5.46
N LYS A 11 7.71 5.94 6.80
CA LYS A 11 7.97 4.71 7.57
C LYS A 11 6.93 3.63 7.27
N GLN A 12 5.65 4.02 7.21
CA GLN A 12 4.54 3.11 6.93
C GLN A 12 4.57 2.61 5.48
N TYR A 13 5.01 3.44 4.53
CA TYR A 13 5.24 3.02 3.15
C TYR A 13 6.31 1.94 3.06
N VAL A 14 7.44 2.12 3.76
CA VAL A 14 8.49 1.09 3.83
C VAL A 14 7.97 -0.21 4.47
N MET A 15 7.15 -0.10 5.52
CA MET A 15 6.47 -1.27 6.10
C MET A 15 5.55 -1.98 5.10
N LEU A 16 4.79 -1.22 4.31
CA LEU A 16 3.95 -1.78 3.26
C LEU A 16 4.78 -2.54 2.20
N LEU A 17 5.90 -1.96 1.74
CA LEU A 17 6.79 -2.64 0.79
C LEU A 17 7.34 -3.97 1.36
N PHE A 18 7.66 -4.01 2.65
CA PHE A 18 8.05 -5.25 3.32
C PHE A 18 6.90 -6.28 3.31
N LEU A 19 5.66 -5.87 3.60
CA LEU A 19 4.52 -6.77 3.57
C LEU A 19 4.25 -7.31 2.16
N ILE A 20 4.34 -6.46 1.14
CA ILE A 20 4.19 -6.85 -0.25
C ILE A 20 5.22 -7.93 -0.63
N GLN A 21 6.50 -7.74 -0.27
CA GLN A 21 7.53 -8.75 -0.52
C GLN A 21 7.28 -10.05 0.26
N LYS A 22 6.79 -9.96 1.50
CA LYS A 22 6.53 -11.12 2.36
C LYS A 22 5.28 -11.91 1.94
N TYR A 23 4.29 -11.23 1.36
CA TYR A 23 2.99 -11.78 0.98
C TYR A 23 2.62 -11.38 -0.46
N PRO A 24 3.39 -11.82 -1.47
CA PRO A 24 3.30 -11.25 -2.83
C PRO A 24 1.94 -11.45 -3.51
N HIS A 25 1.20 -12.50 -3.16
CA HIS A 25 -0.12 -12.80 -3.76
C HIS A 25 -1.30 -12.16 -3.04
N ILE A 26 -1.06 -11.38 -1.99
CA ILE A 26 -2.11 -10.72 -1.22
C ILE A 26 -2.28 -9.29 -1.76
N ARG A 27 -3.49 -8.98 -2.24
CA ARG A 27 -3.88 -7.61 -2.58
C ARG A 27 -3.92 -6.78 -1.30
N MET A 28 -3.41 -5.55 -1.35
CA MET A 28 -3.37 -4.66 -0.20
C MET A 28 -4.00 -3.31 -0.54
N VAL A 29 -4.74 -2.74 0.40
CA VAL A 29 -5.26 -1.37 0.32
C VAL A 29 -4.45 -0.51 1.29
N PRO A 30 -3.67 0.49 0.83
CA PRO A 30 -2.92 1.37 1.71
C PRO A 30 -3.86 2.36 2.43
N SER A 31 -3.33 3.04 3.44
CA SER A 31 -3.97 4.26 3.95
C SER A 31 -3.70 5.44 3.00
N GLN A 32 -4.47 6.52 3.09
CA GLN A 32 -4.28 7.72 2.26
C GLN A 32 -2.89 8.35 2.45
N GLU A 33 -2.32 8.26 3.66
CA GLU A 33 -0.96 8.74 3.93
C GLU A 33 0.10 7.89 3.21
N ILE A 34 -0.05 6.57 3.24
CA ILE A 34 0.84 5.65 2.54
C ILE A 34 0.71 5.83 1.01
N ASP A 35 -0.52 5.96 0.51
CA ASP A 35 -0.81 6.20 -0.91
C ASP A 35 -0.22 7.53 -1.41
N ALA A 36 -0.20 8.58 -0.58
CA ALA A 36 0.46 9.84 -0.92
C ALA A 36 1.99 9.67 -1.12
N VAL A 37 2.63 8.83 -0.29
CA VAL A 37 4.06 8.52 -0.45
C VAL A 37 4.29 7.65 -1.69
N LEU A 38 3.41 6.67 -1.94
CA LEU A 38 3.47 5.85 -3.15
C LEU A 38 3.36 6.71 -4.41
N HIS A 39 2.40 7.65 -4.48
CA HIS A 39 2.26 8.57 -5.61
C HIS A 39 3.51 9.44 -5.82
N ALA A 40 4.18 9.85 -4.74
CA ALA A 40 5.44 10.59 -4.83
C ALA A 40 6.56 9.69 -5.38
N HIS A 41 6.61 8.41 -4.99
CA HIS A 41 7.58 7.45 -5.51
C HIS A 41 7.33 7.12 -7.00
N THR A 42 6.08 6.90 -7.39
CA THR A 42 5.71 6.60 -8.79
C THR A 42 5.84 7.79 -9.74
N ALA A 43 6.02 9.01 -9.21
CA ALA A 43 6.17 10.22 -10.02
C ALA A 43 7.41 10.17 -10.95
N ASN A 44 8.46 9.43 -10.57
CA ASN A 44 9.55 9.06 -11.46
C ASN A 44 9.45 7.58 -11.81
N ILE A 45 8.74 7.30 -12.91
CA ILE A 45 8.40 5.94 -13.34
C ILE A 45 9.67 5.08 -13.53
N HIS A 46 10.74 5.63 -14.11
CA HIS A 46 11.97 4.87 -14.34
C HIS A 46 12.66 4.43 -13.04
N GLN A 47 12.72 5.33 -12.05
CA GLN A 47 13.27 4.99 -10.73
C GLN A 47 12.38 3.96 -10.02
N PHE A 48 11.06 4.16 -10.08
CA PHE A 48 10.10 3.24 -9.47
C PHE A 48 10.21 1.82 -10.05
N GLU A 49 10.33 1.68 -11.37
CA GLU A 49 10.53 0.39 -12.04
C GLU A 49 11.84 -0.29 -11.61
N GLU A 50 12.94 0.47 -11.53
CA GLU A 50 14.23 -0.04 -11.06
C GLU A 50 14.15 -0.51 -9.60
N ASP A 51 13.52 0.28 -8.73
CA ASP A 51 13.34 -0.06 -7.32
C ASP A 51 12.45 -1.30 -7.14
N CYS A 52 11.38 -1.43 -7.92
CA CYS A 52 10.55 -2.63 -7.93
C CYS A 52 11.34 -3.86 -8.39
N GLN A 53 12.16 -3.74 -9.43
CA GLN A 53 13.02 -4.81 -9.90
C GLN A 53 14.04 -5.23 -8.81
N ASN A 54 14.63 -4.26 -8.10
CA ASN A 54 15.61 -4.51 -7.05
C ASN A 54 14.99 -5.14 -5.80
N LEU A 55 13.79 -4.70 -5.39
CA LEU A 55 13.12 -5.17 -4.18
C LEU A 55 12.38 -6.50 -4.39
N PHE A 56 11.69 -6.64 -5.52
CA PHE A 56 10.71 -7.70 -5.75
C PHE A 56 11.09 -8.63 -6.90
N SER A 57 12.06 -8.26 -7.75
CA SER A 57 12.31 -8.92 -9.05
C SER A 57 11.07 -9.01 -9.93
N ALA A 58 10.13 -8.07 -9.74
CA ALA A 58 8.83 -8.03 -10.39
C ALA A 58 8.27 -6.60 -10.36
N CYS A 59 7.22 -6.35 -11.14
CA CYS A 59 6.56 -5.05 -11.18
C CYS A 59 5.46 -4.96 -10.12
N LEU A 60 5.49 -3.89 -9.33
CA LEU A 60 4.43 -3.57 -8.39
C LEU A 60 3.33 -2.80 -9.10
N GLN A 61 2.10 -3.32 -9.07
CA GLN A 61 0.95 -2.67 -9.70
C GLN A 61 0.17 -1.86 -8.68
N HIS A 62 -0.03 -0.57 -8.99
CA HIS A 62 -1.00 0.30 -8.32
C HIS A 62 -2.23 0.42 -9.20
N ILE A 63 -3.38 0.02 -8.67
CA ILE A 63 -4.66 -0.04 -9.39
C ILE A 63 -5.59 1.00 -8.76
N PRO A 64 -5.92 2.09 -9.48
CA PRO A 64 -6.78 3.15 -8.96
C PRO A 64 -8.26 2.75 -8.94
N ASP A 65 -9.07 3.59 -8.29
CA ASP A 65 -10.54 3.54 -8.27
C ASP A 65 -11.17 2.33 -7.58
N PHE A 66 -10.41 1.57 -6.80
CA PHE A 66 -10.94 0.48 -6.00
C PHE A 66 -11.75 1.02 -4.80
N GLY A 67 -13.04 0.63 -4.73
CA GLY A 67 -13.96 1.04 -3.67
C GLY A 67 -14.84 2.26 -4.00
N ILE A 68 -14.89 2.69 -5.27
CA ILE A 68 -15.63 3.90 -5.71
C ILE A 68 -16.96 3.57 -6.42
N LYS A 69 -17.07 2.42 -7.09
CA LYS A 69 -18.14 2.22 -8.09
C LYS A 69 -19.43 1.64 -7.53
N GLU A 70 -19.35 0.45 -6.93
CA GLU A 70 -20.53 -0.35 -6.57
C GLU A 70 -20.48 -0.82 -5.11
N GLU A 71 -21.65 -1.09 -4.53
CA GLU A 71 -21.75 -1.51 -3.12
C GLU A 71 -20.98 -2.81 -2.82
N ALA A 72 -21.00 -3.77 -3.75
CA ALA A 72 -20.24 -5.01 -3.62
C ALA A 72 -18.72 -4.76 -3.64
N GLU A 73 -18.22 -3.90 -4.55
CA GLU A 73 -16.81 -3.51 -4.61
C GLU A 73 -16.39 -2.77 -3.33
N ARG A 74 -17.29 -1.94 -2.77
CA ARG A 74 -17.04 -1.24 -1.51
C ARG A 74 -16.90 -2.20 -0.32
N LEU A 75 -17.69 -3.27 -0.26
CA LEU A 75 -17.56 -4.31 0.76
C LEU A 75 -16.24 -5.07 0.62
N GLU A 76 -15.85 -5.43 -0.62
CA GLU A 76 -14.57 -6.07 -0.90
C GLU A 76 -13.40 -5.16 -0.48
N TRP A 77 -13.45 -3.88 -0.85
CA TRP A 77 -12.46 -2.88 -0.47
C TRP A 77 -12.29 -2.76 1.05
N GLN A 78 -13.40 -2.74 1.81
CA GLN A 78 -13.36 -2.73 3.28
C GLN A 78 -12.69 -3.98 3.84
N LEU A 79 -12.99 -5.16 3.28
CA LEU A 79 -12.38 -6.42 3.71
C LEU A 79 -10.88 -6.45 3.41
N VAL A 80 -10.45 -6.02 2.22
CA VAL A 80 -9.03 -5.97 1.85
C VAL A 80 -8.27 -4.94 2.70
N PHE A 81 -8.88 -3.80 3.01
CA PHE A 81 -8.27 -2.83 3.93
C PHE A 81 -8.12 -3.39 5.34
N ALA A 82 -9.16 -4.05 5.88
CA ALA A 82 -9.07 -4.70 7.19
C ALA A 82 -7.97 -5.77 7.22
N GLN A 83 -7.86 -6.60 6.17
CA GLN A 83 -6.77 -7.57 6.02
C GLN A 83 -5.39 -6.90 5.98
N THR A 84 -5.28 -5.75 5.30
CA THR A 84 -4.03 -4.98 5.25
C THR A 84 -3.65 -4.48 6.65
N GLN A 85 -4.62 -3.96 7.42
CA GLN A 85 -4.41 -3.55 8.80
C GLN A 85 -3.95 -4.72 9.69
N GLU A 86 -4.60 -5.89 9.59
CA GLU A 86 -4.21 -7.09 10.33
C GLU A 86 -2.77 -7.52 10.01
N LEU A 87 -2.35 -7.45 8.74
CA LEU A 87 -0.97 -7.72 8.36
C LEU A 87 0.00 -6.71 8.95
N PHE A 88 -0.34 -5.43 9.01
CA PHE A 88 0.48 -4.43 9.71
C PHE A 88 0.63 -4.77 11.19
N GLU A 89 -0.48 -5.06 11.88
CA GLU A 89 -0.47 -5.36 13.31
C GLU A 89 0.32 -6.64 13.62
N LEU A 90 0.14 -7.69 12.81
CA LEU A 90 0.84 -8.96 12.95
C LEU A 90 2.36 -8.81 12.83
N ASN A 91 2.85 -7.92 11.97
CA ASN A 91 4.27 -7.81 11.64
C ASN A 91 4.98 -6.69 12.41
N PHE A 92 4.27 -5.63 12.83
CA PHE A 92 4.87 -4.43 13.39
C PHE A 92 4.23 -3.94 14.71
N GLY A 93 3.16 -4.59 15.16
CA GLY A 93 2.43 -4.25 16.37
C GLY A 93 1.24 -3.32 16.13
N GLN A 94 0.41 -3.19 17.17
CA GLN A 94 -0.85 -2.46 17.11
C GLN A 94 -0.67 -1.01 16.67
N GLY A 95 -1.51 -0.54 15.75
CA GLY A 95 -1.49 0.84 15.26
C GLY A 95 -0.32 1.19 14.34
N ALA A 96 0.48 0.21 13.88
CA ALA A 96 1.63 0.47 13.02
C ALA A 96 1.26 1.17 11.70
N MET A 97 0.08 0.89 11.15
CA MET A 97 -0.42 1.52 9.92
C MET A 97 -0.87 2.98 10.11
N GLY A 98 -1.01 3.44 11.36
CA GLY A 98 -1.60 4.73 11.70
C GLY A 98 -3.13 4.76 11.63
N ASN A 99 -3.70 5.96 11.75
CA ASN A 99 -5.16 6.19 11.80
C ASN A 99 -5.71 6.83 10.52
N SER A 100 -4.89 6.91 9.47
CA SER A 100 -5.31 7.49 8.20
C SER A 100 -6.37 6.60 7.53
N PRO A 101 -7.43 7.17 6.91
CA PRO A 101 -8.43 6.39 6.20
C PRO A 101 -7.82 5.54 5.09
N ALA A 102 -8.54 4.50 4.67
CA ALA A 102 -8.20 3.73 3.48
C ALA A 102 -8.15 4.62 2.22
N ALA A 103 -7.16 4.37 1.36
CA ALA A 103 -7.12 4.95 0.02
C ALA A 103 -8.07 4.20 -0.93
N CYS A 104 -8.49 4.86 -2.01
CA CYS A 104 -9.33 4.24 -3.05
C CYS A 104 -8.48 3.60 -4.14
N CYS A 105 -7.58 2.69 -3.76
CA CYS A 105 -6.69 1.96 -4.64
C CYS A 105 -6.38 0.59 -4.05
N GLU A 106 -5.89 -0.33 -4.89
CA GLU A 106 -5.25 -1.55 -4.43
C GLU A 106 -3.84 -1.68 -5.01
N ILE A 107 -3.02 -2.44 -4.29
CA ILE A 107 -1.65 -2.74 -4.64
C ILE A 107 -1.51 -4.25 -4.74
N LEU A 108 -0.90 -4.72 -5.83
CA LEU A 108 -0.69 -6.12 -6.10
C LEU A 108 0.70 -6.32 -6.71
N LEU A 109 1.44 -7.30 -6.18
CA LEU A 109 2.68 -7.76 -6.77
C LEU A 109 2.40 -9.00 -7.62
N ASN A 110 2.63 -8.89 -8.94
CA ASN A 110 2.45 -10.00 -9.87
C ASN A 110 3.81 -10.42 -10.42
N TYR A 111 4.11 -11.71 -10.29
CA TYR A 111 5.22 -12.33 -11.00
C TYR A 111 4.76 -12.68 -12.43
N THR A 112 5.55 -12.31 -13.42
CA THR A 112 5.39 -12.75 -14.82
C THR A 112 5.82 -14.19 -15.03
#